data_AF-A0A811PRF1-F1
#
_entry.id   AF-A0A811PRF1-F1
#
_cell.length_a   1.000
_cell.length_b   1.000
_cell.length_c   1.000
_cell.angle_alpha   90.00
_cell.angle_beta   90.00
_cell.angle_gamma   90.00
#
_symmetry.space_group_name_H-M   'P 1'
#
loop_
_entity.id
_entity.type
_entity.pdbx_description
1 polymer ?
#
loop_
_entity_poly.entity_id
_entity_poly.type
_entity_poly.pdbx_seq_one_letter_code
_entity_poly.pdbx_strand_id
1 'polypeptide(L)'
;MVVDKHLSILAKQHVETRFVKVHAEKAPFLTEKLRIVVLPTLAIVKNAKVEDYVVGFDELGGKDDFSTEDLEERLAKSQVIFLDGEGSAYAAKQAAATKRSVRQSGTGNSSDSE
;
A
#
# COMPACT_ATOMS: atom_id res chain seq x y z
N MET A 1 16.14 13.62 -0.57
CA MET A 1 15.74 13.70 0.86
C MET A 1 16.16 12.43 1.58
N VAL A 2 16.20 12.45 2.92
CA VAL A 2 16.39 11.25 3.77
C VAL A 2 15.49 10.10 3.33
N VAL A 3 14.23 10.39 3.03
CA VAL A 3 13.20 9.41 2.69
C VAL A 3 13.51 8.67 1.40
N ASP A 4 14.01 9.39 0.39
CA ASP A 4 14.42 8.77 -0.87
C ASP A 4 15.50 7.70 -0.64
N LYS A 5 16.42 7.94 0.31
CA LYS A 5 17.48 6.99 0.67
C LYS A 5 16.90 5.74 1.32
N HIS A 6 16.05 5.89 2.33
CA HIS A 6 15.43 4.73 3.00
C HIS A 6 14.53 3.93 2.06
N LEU A 7 13.68 4.58 1.27
CA LEU A 7 12.83 3.90 0.28
C LEU A 7 13.65 3.18 -0.79
N SER A 8 14.82 3.70 -1.19
CA SER A 8 15.71 3.03 -2.14
C SER A 8 16.36 1.77 -1.57
N ILE A 9 16.56 1.72 -0.25
CA ILE A 9 17.07 0.52 0.44
C ILE A 9 15.95 -0.51 0.52
N LEU A 10 14.77 -0.11 1.02
CA LEU A 10 13.59 -0.97 1.14
C LEU A 10 13.13 -1.54 -0.20
N ALA A 11 13.19 -0.75 -1.28
CA ALA A 11 12.82 -1.22 -2.61
C ALA A 11 13.69 -2.38 -3.13
N LYS A 12 14.93 -2.53 -2.64
CA LYS A 12 15.81 -3.65 -2.99
C LYS A 12 15.50 -4.91 -2.18
N GLN A 13 14.97 -4.74 -0.98
CA GLN A 13 14.65 -5.83 -0.05
C GLN A 13 13.24 -6.38 -0.29
N HIS A 14 12.27 -5.51 -0.58
CA HIS A 14 10.85 -5.86 -0.69
C HIS A 14 10.35 -5.82 -2.13
N VAL A 15 10.62 -6.90 -2.88
CA VAL A 15 10.18 -7.05 -4.28
C VAL A 15 8.67 -7.19 -4.45
N GLU A 16 7.96 -7.51 -3.37
CA GLU A 16 6.50 -7.56 -3.31
C GLU A 16 5.84 -6.19 -3.40
N THR A 17 6.56 -5.12 -3.02
CA THR A 17 6.05 -3.75 -2.99
C THR A 17 6.65 -2.93 -4.12
N ARG A 18 5.79 -2.20 -4.85
CA ARG A 18 6.24 -1.23 -5.83
C ARG A 18 6.42 0.14 -5.20
N PHE A 19 7.66 0.62 -5.19
CA PHE A 19 7.99 1.98 -4.78
C PHE A 19 8.03 2.90 -6.00
N VAL A 20 7.24 3.98 -5.96
CA VAL A 20 7.13 4.94 -7.07
C VAL A 20 7.37 6.35 -6.54
N LYS A 21 8.25 7.08 -7.23
CA LYS A 21 8.50 8.50 -6.96
C LYS A 21 7.79 9.35 -8.00
N VAL A 22 7.02 10.34 -7.55
CA VAL A 22 6.34 11.29 -8.43
C VAL A 22 6.70 12.71 -8.02
N HIS A 23 6.94 13.58 -9.00
CA HIS A 23 7.10 15.00 -8.76
C HIS A 23 5.73 15.66 -8.65
N ALA A 24 5.37 16.07 -7.43
CA ALA A 24 4.07 16.65 -7.12
C ALA A 24 3.70 17.83 -8.05
N GLU A 25 4.62 18.76 -8.28
CA GLU A 25 4.42 19.94 -9.13
C GLU A 25 4.16 19.60 -10.60
N LYS A 26 4.66 18.45 -11.08
CA LYS A 26 4.48 18.00 -12.46
C LYS A 26 3.25 17.11 -12.64
N ALA A 27 2.60 16.70 -11.55
CA ALA A 27 1.49 15.77 -11.55
C ALA A 27 0.28 16.32 -10.76
N PRO A 28 -0.28 17.48 -11.15
CA PRO A 28 -1.36 18.15 -10.44
C PRO A 28 -2.62 17.26 -10.32
N PHE A 29 -2.91 16.47 -11.34
CA PHE A 29 -4.04 15.53 -11.31
C PHE A 29 -3.90 14.52 -10.17
N LEU A 30 -2.69 13.99 -9.94
CA LEU A 30 -2.47 12.98 -8.91
C LEU A 30 -2.48 13.62 -7.52
N THR A 31 -1.86 14.79 -7.36
CA THR A 31 -1.82 15.50 -6.08
C THR A 31 -3.23 15.92 -5.63
N GLU A 32 -4.08 16.38 -6.55
CA GLU A 32 -5.48 16.70 -6.24
C GLU A 32 -6.29 15.45 -5.89
N LYS A 33 -6.17 14.37 -6.68
CA LYS A 33 -6.92 13.13 -6.45
C LYS A 33 -6.54 12.44 -5.15
N LEU A 34 -5.25 12.45 -4.80
CA LEU A 34 -4.73 11.94 -3.53
C LEU A 34 -4.81 12.95 -2.38
N ARG A 35 -5.28 14.18 -2.64
CA ARG A 35 -5.38 15.28 -1.66
C ARG A 35 -4.06 15.54 -0.92
N ILE A 36 -2.96 15.58 -1.65
CA ILE A 36 -1.63 15.87 -1.10
C ILE A 36 -1.56 17.37 -0.79
N VAL A 37 -1.56 17.73 0.49
CA VAL A 37 -1.48 19.12 0.97
C VAL A 37 -0.07 19.47 1.46
N VAL A 38 0.65 18.50 2.01
CA VAL A 38 1.98 18.68 2.63
C VAL A 38 2.99 17.80 1.91
N LEU A 39 4.21 18.30 1.72
CA LEU A 39 5.33 17.50 1.25
C LEU A 39 6.35 17.33 2.38
N PRO A 40 6.97 16.15 2.51
CA PRO A 40 6.70 14.93 1.72
C PRO A 40 5.46 14.16 2.23
N THR A 41 4.77 13.47 1.31
CA THR A 41 3.65 12.55 1.61
C THR A 41 3.94 11.19 0.97
N LEU A 42 3.77 10.11 1.73
CA LEU A 42 3.79 8.74 1.22
C LEU A 42 2.37 8.19 1.21
N ALA A 43 1.85 7.87 0.03
CA ALA A 43 0.54 7.25 -0.13
C ALA A 43 0.71 5.72 -0.22
N ILE A 44 0.02 4.98 0.66
CA ILE A 44 0.04 3.52 0.69
C ILE A 44 -1.17 3.02 -0.09
N VAL A 45 -0.91 2.38 -1.23
CA VAL A 45 -1.93 1.87 -2.15
C VAL A 45 -1.94 0.35 -2.14
N LYS A 46 -3.09 -0.24 -1.83
CA LYS A 46 -3.32 -1.70 -1.85
C LYS A 46 -4.61 -1.99 -2.60
N ASN A 47 -4.61 -2.99 -3.47
CA ASN A 47 -5.79 -3.37 -4.28
C ASN A 47 -6.44 -2.19 -5.02
N ALA A 48 -5.61 -1.31 -5.61
CA ALA A 48 -6.03 -0.10 -6.32
C ALA A 48 -6.77 0.95 -5.47
N LYS A 49 -6.73 0.83 -4.15
CA LYS A 49 -7.29 1.79 -3.20
C LYS A 49 -6.19 2.34 -2.31
N VAL A 50 -6.27 3.64 -1.99
CA VAL A 50 -5.40 4.22 -0.97
C VAL A 50 -5.92 3.78 0.40
N GLU A 51 -5.10 3.04 1.12
CA GLU A 51 -5.42 2.56 2.46
C GLU A 51 -4.98 3.56 3.52
N ASP A 52 -3.84 4.21 3.32
CA ASP A 52 -3.20 5.02 4.35
C ASP A 52 -2.24 6.07 3.76
N TYR A 53 -1.93 7.10 4.54
CA TYR A 53 -0.94 8.13 4.22
C TYR A 53 0.02 8.32 5.38
N VAL A 54 1.31 8.36 5.09
CA VAL A 54 2.33 8.83 6.03
C VAL A 54 2.67 10.27 5.66
N VAL A 55 2.25 11.21 6.50
CA VAL A 55 2.43 12.66 6.30
C VAL A 55 3.43 13.18 7.32
N GLY A 56 4.41 13.98 6.88
CA GLY A 56 5.24 14.80 7.77
C GLY A 56 6.19 14.06 8.72
N PHE A 57 6.30 12.73 8.64
CA PHE A 57 7.10 11.89 9.56
C PHE A 57 6.77 12.03 11.04
N ASP A 58 5.65 12.65 11.40
CA ASP A 58 5.22 12.78 12.79
C ASP A 58 5.10 11.40 13.45
N GLU A 59 4.67 10.40 12.66
CA GLU A 59 4.57 9.00 13.09
C GLU A 59 5.92 8.28 13.21
N LEU A 60 6.99 8.84 12.65
CA LEU A 60 8.38 8.38 12.80
C LEU A 60 9.15 9.23 13.82
N GLY A 61 8.43 9.96 14.68
CA GLY A 61 8.99 10.78 15.76
C GLY A 61 9.27 12.23 15.40
N GLY A 62 8.78 12.72 14.24
CA GLY A 62 8.86 14.13 13.83
C GLY A 62 10.28 14.63 13.57
N LYS A 63 11.22 13.70 13.34
CA LYS A 63 12.64 13.97 13.14
C LYS A 63 13.12 13.30 11.86
N ASP A 64 14.00 13.99 11.13
CA ASP A 64 14.56 13.51 9.87
C ASP A 64 15.64 12.42 10.04
N ASP A 65 15.98 12.04 11.27
CA ASP A 65 16.97 11.00 11.59
C ASP A 65 16.32 9.66 12.01
N PHE A 66 15.27 9.24 11.31
CA PHE A 66 14.65 7.92 11.52
C PHE A 66 15.47 6.81 10.84
N SER A 67 15.41 5.59 11.38
CA SER A 67 16.11 4.44 10.80
C SER A 67 15.31 3.82 9.64
N THR A 68 15.98 3.04 8.78
CA THR A 68 15.28 2.28 7.74
C THR A 68 14.28 1.29 8.35
N GLU A 69 14.64 0.70 9.50
CA GLU A 69 13.83 -0.26 10.25
C GLU A 69 12.53 0.40 10.75
N ASP A 70 12.59 1.63 11.27
CA ASP A 70 11.38 2.36 11.71
C ASP A 70 10.38 2.57 10.57
N LEU A 71 10.90 2.93 9.38
CA LEU A 71 10.07 3.11 8.19
C LEU A 71 9.52 1.75 7.69
N GLU A 72 10.34 0.70 7.74
CA GLU A 72 9.95 -0.66 7.38
C GLU A 72 8.80 -1.17 8.26
N GLU A 73 8.94 -1.04 9.58
CA GLU A 73 7.90 -1.42 10.55
C GLU A 73 6.60 -0.64 10.30
N ARG A 74 6.69 0.66 9.99
CA ARG A 74 5.51 1.48 9.71
C ARG A 74 4.78 1.01 8.45
N LEU A 75 5.51 0.62 7.40
CA LEU A 75 4.94 0.09 6.16
C LEU A 75 4.43 -1.34 6.33
N ALA A 76 5.08 -2.15 7.18
CA ALA A 76 4.63 -3.50 7.52
C ALA A 76 3.29 -3.49 8.25
N LYS A 77 3.03 -2.51 9.12
CA LYS A 77 1.71 -2.32 9.77
C LYS A 77 0.57 -2.16 8.76
N SER A 78 0.83 -1.55 7.60
CA SER A 78 -0.14 -1.41 6.50
C SER A 78 -0.15 -2.62 5.56
N GLN A 79 0.63 -3.67 5.85
CA GLN A 79 0.72 -4.91 5.09
C GLN A 79 1.00 -4.71 3.59
N VAL A 80 1.81 -3.70 3.27
CA VAL A 80 2.38 -3.55 1.94
C VAL A 80 3.72 -4.27 1.87
N ILE A 81 4.53 -4.15 2.91
CA ILE A 81 5.80 -4.84 3.10
C ILE A 81 5.62 -6.03 4.06
N PHE A 82 6.42 -7.09 3.87
CA PHE A 82 6.49 -8.22 4.80
C PHE A 82 7.89 -8.36 5.40
N LEU A 83 7.93 -8.52 6.71
CA LEU A 83 9.15 -8.88 7.42
C LEU A 83 9.46 -10.36 7.23
N ASP A 84 10.74 -10.73 7.34
CA ASP A 84 11.21 -12.10 7.17
C ASP A 84 10.45 -13.07 8.10
N GLY A 85 9.86 -14.11 7.50
CA GLY A 85 9.05 -15.11 8.19
C GLY A 85 7.53 -14.88 8.15
N GLU A 86 7.06 -13.67 7.81
CA GLU A 86 5.62 -13.36 7.81
C GLU A 86 4.93 -13.48 6.44
N GLY A 87 5.68 -13.34 5.34
CA GLY A 87 5.12 -13.24 3.98
C GLY A 87 4.21 -14.40 3.55
N SER A 88 4.53 -15.63 3.97
CA SER A 88 3.75 -16.84 3.63
C SER A 88 2.34 -16.84 4.24
N ALA A 89 2.21 -16.43 5.50
CA ALA A 89 0.94 -16.41 6.20
C ALA A 89 -0.01 -15.33 5.64
N TYR A 90 0.53 -14.18 5.22
CA TYR A 90 -0.26 -13.10 4.65
C TYR A 90 -0.66 -13.35 3.19
N ALA A 91 0.19 -13.97 2.37
CA ALA A 91 -0.18 -14.39 1.02
C ALA A 91 -1.38 -15.36 1.03
N ALA A 92 -1.39 -16.32 1.97
CA ALA A 92 -2.52 -17.23 2.17
C ALA A 92 -3.80 -16.51 2.58
N LYS A 93 -3.71 -15.52 3.50
CA LYS A 93 -4.86 -14.69 3.91
C LYS A 93 -5.41 -13.83 2.76
N GLN A 94 -4.55 -13.24 1.93
CA GLN A 94 -4.97 -12.46 0.77
C GLN A 94 -5.65 -13.32 -0.30
N ALA A 95 -5.10 -14.51 -0.60
CA ALA A 95 -5.72 -15.46 -1.51
C ALA A 95 -7.11 -15.93 -1.03
N ALA A 96 -7.30 -16.08 0.29
CA ALA A 96 -8.60 -16.43 0.87
C ALA A 96 -9.61 -15.27 0.84
N ALA A 97 -9.17 -14.02 1.00
CA ALA A 97 -10.03 -12.83 0.94
C ALA A 97 -10.56 -12.56 -0.48
N THR A 98 -9.71 -12.68 -1.50
CA THR A 98 -10.09 -12.48 -2.91
C THR A 98 -11.13 -13.50 -3.38
N LYS A 99 -11.08 -14.75 -2.88
CA LYS A 99 -12.06 -15.80 -3.22
C LYS A 99 -13.48 -15.55 -2.68
N ARG A 100 -13.67 -14.68 -1.68
CA ARG A 100 -14.99 -14.38 -1.09
C ARG A 100 -15.75 -13.24 -1.79
N SER A 101 -15.13 -12.55 -2.75
CA SER A 101 -15.73 -11.38 -3.41
C SER A 101 -16.56 -11.70 -4.66
N VAL A 102 -16.46 -12.93 -5.20
CA VAL A 102 -17.30 -13.34 -6.34
C VAL A 102 -18.69 -13.72 -5.83
N ARG A 103 -19.59 -12.73 -5.74
CA ARG A 103 -21.03 -12.96 -5.55
C ARG A 103 -21.55 -13.83 -6.70
N GLN A 104 -21.76 -15.11 -6.39
CA GLN A 104 -22.45 -16.05 -7.25
C GLN A 104 -23.95 -15.70 -7.23
N SER A 105 -24.41 -14.87 -8.17
CA SER A 105 -25.84 -14.73 -8.48
C SER A 105 -26.26 -15.90 -9.37
N GLY A 106 -26.60 -17.03 -8.75
CA GLY A 106 -27.19 -18.17 -9.42
C GLY A 106 -28.59 -18.44 -8.87
N THR A 107 -29.61 -17.80 -9.44
CA THR A 107 -31.02 -18.21 -9.28
C THR A 107 -31.78 -17.95 -10.58
N GLY A 108 -32.37 -19.00 -11.15
CA GLY A 108 -33.47 -18.89 -12.11
C GLY A 108 -33.33 -19.62 -13.44
N ASN A 109 -32.98 -20.91 -13.47
CA ASN A 109 -33.33 -21.78 -14.60
C ASN A 109 -34.58 -22.59 -14.24
N SER A 110 -35.73 -22.21 -14.80
CA SER A 110 -36.87 -23.12 -14.99
C SER A 110 -37.63 -22.65 -16.22
N SER A 111 -37.19 -23.13 -17.38
CA SER A 111 -38.01 -23.19 -18.59
C SER A 111 -38.64 -24.58 -18.56
N ASP A 112 -39.96 -24.65 -18.43
CA ASP A 112 -40.70 -25.83 -18.83
C ASP A 112 -41.95 -25.38 -19.59
N SER A 113 -42.18 -26.07 -20.70
CA SER A 113 -43.19 -25.77 -21.70
C SER A 113 -44.33 -26.76 -21.52
N GLU A 114 -45.58 -26.28 -21.40
CA GLU A 114 -46.82 -26.77 -22.05
C GLU A 114 -47.95 -25.77 -21.80
#